data_AF-R7V644-F1
#
_entry.id   AF-R7V644-F1
#
_cell.length_a   1.000
_cell.length_b   1.000
_cell.length_c   1.000
_cell.angle_alpha   90.00
_cell.angle_beta   90.00
_cell.angle_gamma   90.00
#
_symmetry.space_group_name_H-M   'P 1'
#
loop_
_entity.id
_entity.type
_entity.pdbx_description
1 polymer ?
#
loop_
_entity_poly.entity_id
_entity_poly.type
_entity_poly.pdbx_seq_one_letter_code
_entity_poly.pdbx_strand_id
1 'polypeptide(L)' 'CAENEHYEGCGPVCEPSCADPDALGCKDNDSCEEGCFCNDGYLREGQECVAQC' A
#
# COMPACT_ATOMS: atom_id res chain seq x y z
N CYS A 1 9.58 -4.64 -7.22
CA CYS A 1 8.50 -3.65 -7.23
C CYS A 1 8.75 -2.64 -8.34
N ALA A 2 7.71 -1.96 -8.80
CA ALA A 2 7.74 -0.90 -9.80
C ALA A 2 8.20 0.44 -9.18
N GLU A 3 8.06 1.52 -9.95
CA GLU A 3 8.36 2.86 -9.47
C GLU A 3 7.35 3.27 -8.38
N ASN A 4 7.84 3.96 -7.34
CA ASN A 4 7.08 4.37 -6.15
C ASN A 4 6.57 3.23 -5.25
N GLU A 5 7.13 2.04 -5.39
CA GLU A 5 6.91 0.91 -4.50
C GLU A 5 8.22 0.47 -3.82
N HIS A 6 8.10 -0.12 -2.64
CA HIS A 6 9.19 -0.79 -1.95
C HIS A 6 8.80 -2.22 -1.62
N TYR A 7 9.82 -3.08 -1.54
CA TYR A 7 9.63 -4.46 -1.14
C TYR A 7 9.71 -4.56 0.39
N GLU A 8 8.73 -5.22 0.99
CA GLU A 8 8.76 -5.59 2.40
C GLU A 8 8.50 -7.09 2.56
N GLY A 9 9.29 -7.72 3.44
CA GLY A 9 9.05 -9.11 3.84
C GLY A 9 7.87 -9.29 4.79
N CYS A 10 7.36 -8.19 5.36
CA CYS A 10 6.25 -8.16 6.30
C CYS A 10 5.63 -6.76 6.25
N GLY A 11 4.88 -6.50 5.18
CA GLY A 11 4.13 -5.27 5.00
C GLY A 11 2.65 -5.44 5.37
N PRO A 12 1.90 -4.33 5.45
CA PRO A 12 0.47 -4.38 5.74
C PRO A 12 -0.26 -5.16 4.64
N VAL A 13 -1.20 -6.03 5.01
CA VAL A 13 -1.99 -6.83 4.03
C VAL A 13 -2.76 -5.93 3.06
N CYS A 14 -2.98 -4.69 3.47
CA CYS A 14 -3.71 -3.73 2.69
C CYS A 14 -3.07 -2.35 2.83
N GLU A 15 -2.83 -1.76 1.67
CA GLU A 15 -2.19 -0.48 1.47
C GLU A 15 -3.24 0.59 1.12
N PRO A 16 -2.97 1.86 1.44
CA PRO A 16 -3.88 2.95 1.11
C PRO A 16 -3.97 3.10 -0.42
N SER A 17 -5.20 3.33 -0.90
CA SER A 17 -5.52 3.42 -2.33
C SER A 17 -6.29 4.70 -2.63
N CYS A 18 -6.41 5.10 -3.90
CA CYS A 18 -7.21 6.28 -4.25
C CYS A 18 -8.68 6.18 -3.82
N ALA A 19 -9.22 4.96 -3.73
CA ALA A 19 -10.59 4.71 -3.28
C ALA A 19 -10.71 4.68 -1.74
N ASP A 20 -9.62 4.35 -1.04
CA ASP A 20 -9.54 4.30 0.42
C ASP A 20 -8.15 4.80 0.88
N PRO A 21 -7.97 6.14 0.97
CA PRO A 21 -6.67 6.72 1.29
C PRO A 21 -6.26 6.52 2.75
N ASP A 22 -7.21 6.22 3.63
CA ASP A 22 -6.97 6.00 5.06
C ASP A 22 -6.73 4.51 5.39
N ALA A 23 -6.80 3.62 4.39
CA ALA A 23 -6.77 2.16 4.55
C ALA A 23 -7.62 1.68 5.73
N LEU A 24 -8.84 2.23 5.88
CA LEU A 24 -9.64 2.08 7.09
C LEU A 24 -10.05 0.64 7.38
N GLY A 25 -10.21 -0.17 6.34
CA GLY A 25 -10.52 -1.60 6.45
C GLY A 25 -9.37 -2.46 6.97
N CYS A 26 -8.20 -1.88 7.16
CA CYS A 26 -6.93 -2.60 7.31
C CYS A 26 -6.20 -2.21 8.59
N LYS A 27 -6.88 -1.52 9.51
CA LYS A 27 -6.35 -1.13 10.82
C LYS A 27 -6.03 -2.32 11.73
N ASP A 28 -6.59 -3.48 11.45
CA ASP A 28 -6.37 -4.73 12.18
C ASP A 28 -5.32 -5.62 11.45
N ASN A 29 -4.12 -5.08 11.21
CA ASN A 29 -2.98 -5.82 10.62
C ASN A 29 -2.31 -6.74 11.68
N ASP A 30 -3.03 -7.74 12.19
CA ASP A 30 -2.41 -8.83 12.98
C ASP A 30 -1.67 -9.84 12.08
N SER A 31 -1.88 -9.73 10.76
CA SER A 31 -1.16 -10.48 9.73
C SER A 31 -0.38 -9.51 8.85
N CYS A 32 0.80 -9.90 8.41
CA CYS A 32 1.57 -9.19 7.40
C CYS A 32 1.87 -10.13 6.25
N GLU A 33 2.02 -9.58 5.04
CA GLU A 33 2.41 -10.35 3.87
C GLU A 33 3.74 -9.87 3.30
N GLU A 34 4.46 -10.78 2.66
CA GLU A 34 5.67 -10.49 1.91
C GLU A 34 5.28 -10.02 0.50
N GLY A 35 5.69 -8.82 0.12
CA GLY A 35 5.23 -8.22 -1.13
C GLY A 35 5.84 -6.86 -1.46
N CYS A 36 5.23 -6.24 -2.47
CA CYS A 36 5.55 -4.88 -2.93
C CYS A 36 4.43 -3.94 -2.53
N PHE A 37 4.77 -2.88 -1.80
CA PHE A 37 3.81 -1.93 -1.25
C PHE A 37 4.15 -0.52 -1.73
N CYS A 38 3.13 0.33 -1.92
CA CYS A 38 3.37 1.75 -2.20
C CYS A 38 4.21 2.40 -1.09
N ASN A 39 5.15 3.27 -1.48
CA ASN A 39 5.92 4.06 -0.53
C ASN A 39 5.02 4.94 0.35
N ASP A 40 5.49 5.28 1.54
CA ASP A 40 4.77 6.22 2.43
C ASP A 40 4.39 7.51 1.69
N GLY A 41 3.11 7.88 1.78
CA GLY A 41 2.54 9.04 1.09
C GLY A 41 2.16 8.79 -0.38
N TYR A 42 2.25 7.55 -0.87
CA TYR A 42 1.70 7.13 -2.16
C TYR A 42 0.47 6.26 -1.95
N LEU A 43 -0.49 6.42 -2.86
CA LEU A 43 -1.75 5.69 -2.91
C LEU A 43 -1.74 4.74 -4.10
N ARG A 44 -2.25 3.52 -3.89
CA ARG A 44 -2.44 2.55 -4.95
C ARG A 44 -3.55 3.01 -5.91
N GLU A 45 -3.20 3.23 -7.17
CA GLU A 45 -4.11 3.48 -8.28
C GLU A 45 -3.97 2.36 -9.32
N GLY A 46 -4.80 1.33 -9.20
CA GLY A 46 -4.72 0.15 -10.08
C GLY A 46 -3.41 -0.62 -9.90
N GLN A 47 -2.48 -0.49 -10.85
CA GLN A 47 -1.15 -1.13 -10.79
C GLN A 47 -0.02 -0.15 -10.48
N GLU A 48 -0.32 1.15 -10.32
CA GLU A 48 0.67 2.19 -10.07
C GLU A 48 0.49 2.79 -8.67
N CYS A 49 1.57 3.37 -8.14
CA CYS A 49 1.56 4.10 -6.88
C CYS A 49 1.72 5.60 -7.18
N VAL A 50 0.71 6.39 -6.84
CA VAL A 50 0.66 7.83 -7.13
C VAL A 50 0.64 8.63 -5.83
N ALA A 51 1.37 9.75 -5.78
CA ALA A 51 1.43 10.58 -4.57
C ALA A 51 0.11 11.32 -4.30
N GLN A 52 -0.70 11.53 -5.34
CA GLN A 52 -2.00 12.19 -5.27
C GLN A 52 -2.95 11.53 -6.28
N CYS A 53 -4.14 11.23 -5.77
CA CYS A 53 -5.37 11.02 -6.53
C CYS A 53 -6.23 12.27 -6.35
#